data_AF-A0A3B9PKK4-F1
#
_entry.id   AF-A0A3B9PKK4-F1
#
_cell.length_a   1.000
_cell.length_b   1.000
_cell.length_c   1.000
_cell.angle_alpha   90.00
_cell.angle_beta   90.00
_cell.angle_gamma   90.00
#
_symmetry.space_group_name_H-M   'P 1'
#
loop_
_entity.id
_entity.type
_entity.pdbx_description
1 polymer ?
#
loop_
_entity_poly.entity_id
_entity_poly.type
_entity_poly.pdbx_seq_one_letter_code
_entity_poly.pdbx_strand_id
1 'polypeptide(L)'
;MFLSAISVLELELGILLVERRDGAQAALLRAWLDQHVLPAFDGRILPVDTAVARCCARLHVPDPRAERDALIAATALVNGLTVVTRNVGDFAAANVGVLNPWT
;
A
#
# COMPACT_ATOMS: atom_id res chain seq x y z
N MET A 1 8.67 4.69 -9.95
CA MET A 1 7.71 4.52 -8.83
C MET A 1 7.06 3.15 -8.93
N PHE A 2 6.77 2.52 -7.81
CA PHE A 2 6.11 1.20 -7.70
C PHE A 2 4.85 1.32 -6.86
N LEU A 3 3.97 0.33 -6.94
CA LEU A 3 2.78 0.22 -6.10
C LEU A 3 2.80 -1.11 -5.34
N SER A 4 2.49 -1.10 -4.04
CA SER A 4 2.30 -2.35 -3.30
C SER A 4 0.94 -2.97 -3.68
N ALA A 5 0.88 -4.29 -3.83
CA ALA A 5 -0.41 -4.99 -3.97
C ALA A 5 -1.35 -4.72 -2.78
N ILE A 6 -0.80 -4.39 -1.59
CA ILE A 6 -1.61 -3.99 -0.43
C ILE A 6 -2.27 -2.62 -0.63
N SER A 7 -1.62 -1.68 -1.30
CA SER A 7 -2.25 -0.40 -1.64
C SER A 7 -3.34 -0.60 -2.69
N VAL A 8 -3.21 -1.57 -3.61
CA VAL A 8 -4.29 -1.95 -4.52
C VAL A 8 -5.49 -2.51 -3.74
N LEU A 9 -5.24 -3.38 -2.75
CA LEU A 9 -6.29 -3.88 -1.85
C LEU A 9 -7.01 -2.73 -1.13
N GLU A 10 -6.28 -1.72 -0.65
CA GLU A 10 -6.89 -0.58 0.03
C GLU A 10 -7.78 0.26 -0.89
N LEU A 11 -7.34 0.51 -2.13
CA LEU A 11 -8.15 1.20 -3.14
C LEU A 11 -9.41 0.41 -3.47
N GLU A 12 -9.26 -0.89 -3.74
CA GLU A 12 -10.36 -1.81 -4.04
C GLU A 12 -11.40 -1.84 -2.91
N LEU A 13 -10.93 -2.00 -1.67
CA LEU A 13 -11.79 -1.99 -0.50
C LEU A 13 -12.54 -0.66 -0.35
N GLY A 14 -11.86 0.46 -0.58
CA GLY A 14 -12.47 1.79 -0.57
C GLY A 14 -13.62 1.91 -1.58
N ILE A 15 -13.42 1.43 -2.81
CA ILE A 15 -14.44 1.42 -3.87
C ILE A 15 -15.65 0.58 -3.46
N LEU A 16 -15.42 -0.65 -2.99
CA LEU A 16 -16.49 -1.57 -2.56
C LEU A 16 -17.29 -1.00 -1.38
N LEU A 17 -16.65 -0.27 -0.47
CA LEU A 17 -17.34 0.40 0.64
C LEU A 17 -18.22 1.57 0.16
N VAL A 18 -17.78 2.32 -0.84
CA VAL A 18 -18.57 3.40 -1.47
C VAL A 18 -19.75 2.82 -2.23
N GLU A 19 -19.56 1.72 -2.96
CA GLU A 19 -20.60 1.07 -3.77
C GLU A 19 -21.84 0.70 -2.96
N ARG A 20 -21.65 0.33 -1.69
CA ARG A 20 -22.76 0.03 -0.77
C ARG A 20 -23.67 1.22 -0.46
N ARG A 21 -23.23 2.45 -0.77
CA ARG A 21 -23.91 3.71 -0.42
C ARG A 21 -24.21 4.57 -1.65
N ASP A 22 -23.31 4.60 -2.62
CA ASP A 22 -23.40 5.38 -3.85
C ASP A 22 -22.76 4.62 -5.03
N GLY A 23 -23.62 3.97 -5.82
CA GLY A 23 -23.18 3.20 -6.98
C GLY A 23 -22.63 4.07 -8.13
N ALA A 24 -23.10 5.31 -8.27
CA ALA A 24 -22.63 6.21 -9.32
C ALA A 24 -21.21 6.69 -9.00
N GLN A 25 -20.95 7.09 -7.76
CA GLN A 25 -19.61 7.45 -7.31
C GLN A 25 -18.65 6.25 -7.37
N ALA A 26 -19.09 5.07 -6.95
CA ALA A 26 -18.28 3.86 -7.03
C ALA A 26 -17.89 3.50 -8.47
N ALA A 27 -18.80 3.65 -9.44
CA ALA A 27 -18.51 3.41 -10.85
C ALA A 27 -17.40 4.34 -11.39
N LEU A 28 -17.39 5.61 -10.97
CA LEU A 28 -16.33 6.55 -11.33
C LEU A 28 -14.98 6.14 -10.74
N LEU A 29 -14.95 5.76 -9.45
CA LEU A 29 -13.72 5.31 -8.79
C LEU A 29 -13.21 3.98 -9.37
N ARG A 30 -14.11 3.07 -9.72
CA ARG A 30 -13.82 1.82 -10.43
C ARG A 30 -13.15 2.09 -11.76
N ALA A 31 -13.76 2.94 -12.59
CA ALA A 31 -13.19 3.31 -13.89
C ALA A 31 -11.81 3.98 -13.72
N TRP A 32 -11.63 4.81 -12.71
CA TRP A 32 -10.32 5.40 -12.39
C TRP A 32 -9.27 4.34 -12.02
N LEU A 33 -9.60 3.39 -11.13
CA LEU A 33 -8.68 2.32 -10.74
C LEU A 33 -8.29 1.45 -11.95
N ASP A 34 -9.29 0.97 -12.71
CA ASP A 34 -9.09 -0.01 -13.77
C ASP A 34 -8.47 0.58 -15.03
N GLN A 35 -8.80 1.83 -15.37
CA GLN A 35 -8.38 2.44 -16.63
C GLN A 35 -7.16 3.37 -16.49
N HIS A 36 -6.83 3.81 -15.27
CA HIS A 36 -5.73 4.74 -15.04
C HIS A 36 -4.68 4.18 -14.08
N VAL A 37 -5.07 3.80 -12.86
CA VAL A 37 -4.10 3.40 -11.83
C VAL A 37 -3.42 2.08 -12.17
N LEU A 38 -4.17 1.00 -12.38
CA LEU A 38 -3.59 -0.31 -12.66
C LEU A 38 -2.74 -0.30 -13.95
N PRO A 39 -3.19 0.28 -15.08
CA PRO A 39 -2.36 0.41 -16.28
C PRO A 39 -1.09 1.25 -16.05
N ALA A 40 -1.18 2.34 -15.28
CA ALA A 40 -0.02 3.19 -14.99
C ALA A 40 1.06 2.50 -14.13
N PHE A 41 0.74 1.36 -13.51
CA PHE A 41 1.68 0.56 -12.71
C PHE A 41 1.84 -0.87 -13.24
N ASP A 42 1.44 -1.15 -14.48
CA ASP A 42 1.62 -2.47 -15.08
C ASP A 42 3.10 -2.93 -15.04
N GLY A 43 3.31 -4.19 -14.67
CA GLY A 43 4.64 -4.75 -14.38
C GLY A 43 5.38 -4.14 -13.17
N ARG A 44 4.76 -3.21 -12.41
CA ARG A 44 5.35 -2.50 -11.26
C ARG A 44 4.47 -2.55 -10.00
N ILE A 45 3.50 -3.46 -9.96
CA ILE A 45 2.76 -3.81 -8.74
C ILE A 45 3.52 -4.92 -8.03
N LEU A 46 4.02 -4.63 -6.82
CA LEU A 46 4.85 -5.54 -6.04
C LEU A 46 3.99 -6.49 -5.20
N PRO A 47 4.14 -7.82 -5.34
CA PRO A 47 3.37 -8.80 -4.58
C PRO A 47 3.88 -8.91 -3.13
N VAL A 48 3.04 -9.51 -2.26
CA VAL A 48 3.49 -10.03 -0.96
C VAL A 48 3.94 -11.47 -1.17
N ASP A 49 5.24 -11.65 -1.36
CA ASP A 49 5.86 -12.97 -1.45
C ASP A 49 6.40 -13.44 -0.08
N THR A 50 7.07 -14.60 -0.06
CA THR A 50 7.65 -15.15 1.17
C THR A 50 8.70 -14.25 1.81
N ALA A 51 9.49 -13.50 1.02
CA ALA A 51 10.49 -12.59 1.56
C ALA A 51 9.83 -11.40 2.25
N VAL A 52 8.80 -10.83 1.62
CA VAL A 52 7.97 -9.76 2.20
C VAL A 52 7.29 -10.25 3.48
N ALA A 53 6.65 -11.42 3.46
CA ALA A 53 5.96 -11.98 4.63
C ALA A 53 6.91 -12.19 5.82
N ARG A 54 8.11 -12.74 5.59
CA ARG A 54 9.12 -12.91 6.63
C ARG A 54 9.65 -11.58 7.16
N CYS A 55 9.74 -10.57 6.29
CA CYS A 55 10.13 -9.22 6.71
C CYS A 55 9.03 -8.57 7.56
N CYS A 56 7.78 -8.66 7.13
CA CYS A 56 6.62 -8.15 7.86
C CYS A 56 6.54 -8.73 9.27
N ALA A 57 6.69 -10.05 9.41
CA ALA A 57 6.66 -10.72 10.72
C ALA A 57 7.68 -10.15 11.72
N ARG A 58 8.86 -9.69 11.25
CA ARG A 58 9.86 -9.05 12.11
C ARG A 58 9.46 -7.64 12.54
N LEU A 59 8.69 -6.92 11.72
CA LEU A 59 8.21 -5.57 12.04
C LEU A 59 7.16 -5.55 13.16
N HIS A 60 6.54 -6.68 13.47
CA HIS A 60 5.56 -6.84 14.55
C HIS A 60 6.19 -7.18 15.91
N VAL A 61 7.52 -7.25 16.00
CA VAL A 61 8.23 -7.60 17.23
C VAL A 61 9.16 -6.43 17.62
N PRO A 62 9.15 -5.99 18.89
CA PRO A 62 8.36 -6.52 20.02
C PRO A 62 6.88 -6.09 20.02
N ASP A 63 6.54 -5.00 19.34
CA ASP A 63 5.21 -4.41 19.36
C ASP A 63 4.46 -4.66 18.04
N PRO A 64 3.25 -5.24 18.08
CA PRO A 64 2.44 -5.45 16.89
C PRO A 64 2.09 -4.15 16.18
N ARG A 65 2.07 -4.18 14.84
CA ARG A 65 1.73 -3.03 14.00
C ARG A 65 0.47 -3.29 13.19
N ALA A 66 -0.09 -2.22 12.62
CA ALA A 66 -1.13 -2.36 11.61
C ALA A 66 -0.62 -3.23 10.46
N GLU A 67 -1.32 -4.34 10.20
CA GLU A 67 -0.88 -5.37 9.26
C GLU A 67 -0.58 -4.80 7.87
N ARG A 68 -1.45 -3.91 7.37
CA ARG A 68 -1.30 -3.32 6.03
C ARG A 68 -0.08 -2.41 5.91
N ASP A 69 0.13 -1.53 6.89
CA ASP A 69 1.29 -0.64 6.91
C ASP A 69 2.60 -1.44 7.06
N ALA A 70 2.58 -2.48 7.90
CA ALA A 70 3.72 -3.38 8.06
C ALA A 70 4.04 -4.14 6.76
N LEU A 71 3.02 -4.62 6.03
CA LEU A 71 3.23 -5.25 4.72
C LEU A 71 3.75 -4.25 3.68
N ILE A 72 3.25 -3.02 3.64
CA ILE A 72 3.77 -1.97 2.74
C ILE A 72 5.23 -1.65 3.07
N ALA A 73 5.55 -1.48 4.36
CA ALA A 73 6.91 -1.24 4.82
C ALA A 73 7.85 -2.41 4.49
N ALA A 74 7.40 -3.64 4.71
CA ALA A 74 8.13 -4.85 4.38
C ALA A 74 8.40 -4.98 2.88
N THR A 75 7.40 -4.69 2.03
CA THR A 75 7.56 -4.65 0.57
C THR A 75 8.64 -3.66 0.17
N ALA A 76 8.63 -2.45 0.74
CA ALA A 76 9.63 -1.44 0.45
C ALA A 76 11.03 -1.87 0.93
N LEU A 77 11.17 -2.40 2.15
CA LEU A 77 12.44 -2.89 2.69
C LEU A 77 13.05 -4.01 1.84
N VAL A 78 12.26 -5.01 1.46
CA VAL A 78 12.73 -6.15 0.64
C VAL A 78 13.22 -5.70 -0.73
N ASN A 79 12.60 -4.65 -1.29
CA ASN A 79 12.94 -4.14 -2.62
C ASN A 79 13.90 -2.94 -2.60
N GLY A 80 14.40 -2.51 -1.43
CA GLY A 80 15.29 -1.35 -1.30
C GLY A 80 14.65 -0.02 -1.70
N LEU A 81 13.35 0.14 -1.43
CA LEU A 81 12.55 1.32 -1.82
C LEU A 81 12.26 2.25 -0.64
N THR A 82 11.91 3.49 -0.97
CA THR A 82 11.37 4.50 -0.05
C THR A 82 9.85 4.52 -0.13
N VAL A 83 9.17 4.49 1.02
CA VAL A 83 7.72 4.67 1.13
C VAL A 83 7.40 6.16 0.96
N VAL A 84 6.52 6.47 0.01
CA VAL A 84 6.00 7.84 -0.18
C VAL A 84 4.64 7.93 0.51
N THR A 85 4.56 8.69 1.60
CA THR A 85 3.32 8.80 2.40
C THR A 85 3.25 10.12 3.16
N ARG A 86 2.03 10.61 3.39
CA ARG A 86 1.80 11.72 4.32
C ARG A 86 1.92 11.27 5.78
N ASN A 87 1.62 10.01 6.07
CA ASN A 87 1.58 9.47 7.42
C ASN A 87 2.93 8.93 7.85
N VAL A 88 3.92 9.82 7.99
CA VAL A 88 5.30 9.42 8.31
C VAL A 88 5.40 8.64 9.63
N GLY A 89 4.55 8.98 10.61
CA GLY A 89 4.53 8.35 11.93
C GLY A 89 4.29 6.84 11.88
N ASP A 90 3.40 6.39 10.99
CA ASP A 90 3.04 4.96 10.87
C ASP A 90 4.21 4.10 10.39
N PHE A 91 5.22 4.72 9.77
CA PHE A 91 6.41 4.07 9.21
C PHE A 91 7.69 4.34 10.00
N ALA A 92 7.68 5.29 10.95
CA ALA A 92 8.87 5.72 11.69
C ALA A 92 9.59 4.56 12.40
N ALA A 93 8.83 3.64 13.00
CA ALA A 93 9.39 2.47 13.69
C ALA A 93 9.81 1.32 12.74
N ALA A 94 9.56 1.41 11.43
CA ALA A 94 9.89 0.33 10.48
C ALA A 94 11.33 0.38 9.98
N ASN A 95 12.07 1.43 10.30
CA ASN A 95 13.41 1.70 9.75
C ASN A 95 13.44 1.62 8.21
N VAL A 96 12.32 1.93 7.57
CA VAL A 96 12.18 2.05 6.12
C VAL A 96 12.41 3.50 5.73
N GLY A 97 12.98 3.76 4.56
CA GLY A 97 13.05 5.12 4.05
C GLY A 97 11.64 5.67 3.85
N VAL A 98 11.36 6.90 4.32
CA VAL A 98 10.06 7.56 4.14
C VAL A 98 10.26 8.94 3.54
N LEU A 99 9.44 9.27 2.54
CA LEU A 99 9.36 10.60 1.93
C LEU A 99 7.94 11.12 2.06
N ASN A 100 7.77 12.31 2.65
CA ASN A 100 6.50 13.02 2.67
C ASN A 100 6.45 13.99 1.48
N PRO A 101 5.54 13.80 0.49
CA PRO A 101 5.50 14.65 -0.70
C PRO A 101 4.78 16.00 -0.45
N TRP A 102 4.34 16.28 0.77
CA TRP A 102 3.73 17.55 1.19
C TRP A 102 4.63 18.44 2.04
N THR A 103 5.90 18.06 2.22
CA THR A 103 6.93 18.86 2.91
C THR A 103 7.97 19.35 1.94
#